data_AF-A0A1I3HUH0-F1
#
_entry.id   AF-A0A1I3HUH0-F1
#
_cell.length_a   1.000
_cell.length_b   1.000
_cell.length_c   1.000
_cell.angle_alpha   90.00
_cell.angle_beta   90.00
_cell.angle_gamma   90.00
#
_symmetry.space_group_name_H-M   'P 1'
#
loop_
_entity.id
_entity.type
_entity.pdbx_description
1 polymer ?
#
loop_
_entity_poly.entity_id
_entity_poly.type
_entity_poly.pdbx_seq_one_letter_code
_entity_poly.pdbx_strand_id
1 'polypeptide(L)'
;MTVHTAATNTTSAYGWVERAFHWSIAVLIVTAFVLGNLAYDAPFDTDAALAQKAWLFSFHKTVGVTIFFVALARIFWAISQPRPRPLHGGIEGFLAGAVHWLLYGSLVLVPLLGWSEHAATTGFAPIWWPFGQTLPFVPQDAELAARLAVLHTTFVKVLAAAVILHVLGAIKHVVIDRDQTMARMWRGTDPGPLAQARGHVLPLGAAALVWLATFGVGMVLTPHGASIAAPTEAAQVDGVANWEVTEGTLSITVAQLGSPVTGTFGDWQAAIDFDEAARADGTHGTVEVAISTGTLTLGSVTPQATSSDFLSSVDFPTATFAGVIRSEGEGYVAEGPLTIRGVEVPLVLPFTLAIDGDVATMAGQVALDRRDFGMGETYPDESSVGFAVTVDVALIAQRTP
;
A
#
# COMPACT_ATOMS: atom_id res chain seq x y z
N MET A 1 30.66 5.71 -42.00
CA MET A 1 29.54 5.76 -41.04
C MET A 1 29.45 7.16 -40.48
N THR A 2 28.28 7.77 -40.56
CA THR A 2 28.02 9.13 -40.04
C THR A 2 27.29 9.03 -38.71
N VAL A 3 27.75 9.81 -37.74
CA VAL A 3 27.10 9.96 -36.43
C VAL A 3 26.02 11.03 -36.57
N HIS A 4 24.77 10.66 -36.31
CA HIS A 4 23.66 11.61 -36.35
C HIS A 4 23.61 12.43 -35.05
N THR A 5 23.82 13.74 -35.16
CA THR A 5 23.87 14.68 -34.03
C THR A 5 22.61 15.52 -33.90
N ALA A 6 21.62 15.38 -34.80
CA ALA A 6 20.39 16.16 -34.70
C ALA A 6 19.49 15.69 -33.54
N ALA A 7 18.62 16.60 -33.08
CA ALA A 7 17.64 16.29 -32.03
C ALA A 7 16.61 15.25 -32.47
N THR A 8 16.20 15.34 -33.74
CA THR A 8 15.12 14.53 -34.33
C THR A 8 15.63 13.26 -35.00
N ASN A 9 14.75 12.27 -35.10
CA ASN A 9 15.04 11.02 -35.80
C ASN A 9 15.00 11.21 -37.32
N THR A 10 15.71 10.34 -38.02
CA THR A 10 15.53 10.13 -39.47
C THR A 10 14.94 8.74 -39.71
N THR A 11 14.72 8.38 -40.98
CA THR A 11 14.29 7.01 -41.32
C THR A 11 15.39 5.96 -41.12
N SER A 12 16.63 6.37 -40.86
CA SER A 12 17.79 5.49 -40.70
C SER A 12 18.40 5.53 -39.28
N ALA A 13 18.39 6.70 -38.62
CA ALA A 13 19.09 6.93 -37.35
C ALA A 13 18.21 7.60 -36.28
N TYR A 14 18.52 7.30 -35.01
CA TYR A 14 17.90 7.97 -33.85
C TYR A 14 18.56 9.31 -33.56
N GLY A 15 17.75 10.34 -33.33
CA GLY A 15 18.18 11.65 -32.83
C GLY A 15 18.71 11.56 -31.41
N TRP A 16 19.41 12.59 -30.94
CA TRP A 16 19.96 12.58 -29.57
C TRP A 16 18.87 12.65 -28.48
N VAL A 17 17.72 13.26 -28.75
CA VAL A 17 16.62 13.37 -27.77
C VAL A 17 16.02 12.00 -27.46
N GLU A 18 15.73 11.18 -28.49
CA GLU A 18 15.21 9.82 -28.30
C GLU A 18 16.20 8.95 -27.52
N ARG A 19 17.51 9.07 -27.82
CA ARG A 19 18.56 8.35 -27.10
C ARG A 19 18.68 8.80 -25.65
N ALA A 20 18.59 10.11 -25.39
CA ALA A 20 18.59 10.63 -24.03
C ALA A 20 17.40 10.08 -23.23
N PHE A 21 16.19 10.10 -23.78
CA PHE A 21 15.03 9.46 -23.15
C PHE A 21 15.27 7.97 -22.88
N HIS A 22 15.78 7.23 -23.85
CA HIS A 22 16.08 5.81 -23.69
C HIS A 22 17.04 5.55 -22.52
N TRP A 23 18.21 6.21 -22.50
CA TRP A 23 19.23 5.96 -21.48
C TRP A 23 18.84 6.49 -20.11
N SER A 24 18.12 7.62 -20.03
CA SER A 24 17.54 8.10 -18.77
C SER A 24 16.57 7.08 -18.20
N ILE A 25 15.64 6.57 -19.00
CA ILE A 25 14.69 5.54 -18.55
C ILE A 25 15.41 4.26 -18.13
N ALA A 26 16.43 3.83 -18.87
CA ALA A 26 17.20 2.64 -18.51
C ALA A 26 17.86 2.77 -17.12
N VAL A 27 18.49 3.91 -16.83
CA VAL A 27 19.08 4.20 -15.51
C VAL A 27 18.01 4.26 -14.42
N LEU A 28 16.89 4.93 -14.70
CA LEU A 28 15.78 5.05 -13.75
C LEU A 28 15.17 3.69 -13.43
N ILE A 29 14.96 2.81 -14.42
CA ILE A 29 14.42 1.46 -14.21
C ILE A 29 15.35 0.64 -13.33
N VAL A 30 16.66 0.63 -13.62
CA VAL A 30 17.63 -0.11 -12.79
C VAL A 30 17.60 0.40 -11.35
N THR A 31 17.56 1.72 -11.18
CA THR A 31 17.48 2.37 -9.86
C THR A 31 16.19 1.96 -9.13
N ALA A 32 15.03 2.06 -9.79
CA ALA A 32 13.75 1.68 -9.22
C ALA A 32 13.70 0.20 -8.84
N PHE A 33 14.26 -0.68 -9.67
CA PHE A 33 14.28 -2.13 -9.41
C PHE A 33 15.12 -2.46 -8.19
N VAL A 34 16.31 -1.89 -8.07
CA VAL A 34 17.17 -2.07 -6.88
C VAL A 34 16.49 -1.54 -5.63
N LEU A 35 15.99 -0.30 -5.67
CA LEU A 35 15.32 0.31 -4.51
C LEU A 35 14.07 -0.48 -4.09
N GLY A 36 13.27 -0.95 -5.04
CA GLY A 36 12.04 -1.70 -4.75
C GLY A 36 12.31 -3.02 -4.02
N ASN A 37 13.33 -3.77 -4.46
CA ASN A 37 13.71 -5.02 -3.80
C ASN A 37 14.32 -4.75 -2.41
N LEU A 38 15.22 -3.76 -2.30
CA LEU A 38 15.80 -3.37 -1.00
C LEU A 38 14.72 -2.90 -0.02
N ALA A 39 13.73 -2.13 -0.47
CA ALA A 39 12.64 -1.67 0.36
C ALA A 39 11.73 -2.82 0.81
N TYR A 40 11.43 -3.77 -0.08
CA TYR A 40 10.60 -4.93 0.22
C TYR A 40 11.22 -5.78 1.34
N ASP A 41 12.51 -6.11 1.20
CA ASP A 41 13.25 -6.97 2.13
C ASP A 41 13.72 -6.25 3.42
N ALA A 42 13.63 -4.91 3.48
CA ALA A 42 14.09 -4.15 4.63
C ALA A 42 13.32 -4.51 5.91
N PRO A 43 14.01 -4.61 7.07
CA PRO A 43 13.36 -4.82 8.36
C PRO A 43 12.53 -3.61 8.81
N PHE A 44 11.67 -3.80 9.81
CA PHE A 44 10.78 -2.77 10.36
C PHE A 44 10.48 -2.96 11.87
N ASP A 45 11.28 -3.78 12.53
CA ASP A 45 11.23 -4.10 13.97
C ASP A 45 11.69 -2.92 14.85
N THR A 46 12.70 -2.17 14.39
CA THR A 46 13.18 -0.97 15.10
C THR A 46 12.76 0.32 14.40
N ASP A 47 12.70 1.43 15.14
CA ASP A 47 12.44 2.76 14.57
C ASP A 47 13.42 3.12 13.45
N ALA A 48 14.71 2.88 13.67
CA ALA A 48 15.75 3.12 12.65
C ALA A 48 15.53 2.25 11.39
N ALA A 49 15.16 0.97 11.57
CA ALA A 49 14.84 0.08 10.45
C ALA A 49 13.59 0.54 9.69
N LEU A 50 12.53 0.92 10.40
CA LEU A 50 11.30 1.44 9.81
C LEU A 50 11.55 2.74 9.04
N ALA A 51 12.31 3.67 9.61
CA ALA A 51 12.69 4.93 8.96
C ALA A 51 13.49 4.67 7.68
N GLN A 52 14.43 3.72 7.71
CA GLN A 52 15.18 3.31 6.53
C GLN A 52 14.27 2.67 5.46
N LYS A 53 13.36 1.77 5.86
CA LYS A 53 12.39 1.14 4.96
C LYS A 53 11.49 2.19 4.31
N ALA A 54 10.98 3.14 5.10
CA ALA A 54 10.17 4.25 4.61
C ALA A 54 10.95 5.11 3.62
N TRP A 55 12.21 5.43 3.90
CA TRP A 55 13.08 6.19 2.99
C TRP A 55 13.29 5.46 1.65
N LEU A 56 13.58 4.15 1.68
CA LEU A 56 13.76 3.34 0.47
C LEU A 56 12.49 3.31 -0.37
N PHE A 57 11.32 3.14 0.25
CA PHE A 57 10.03 3.19 -0.44
C PHE A 57 9.73 4.57 -1.00
N SER A 58 9.93 5.64 -0.24
CA SER A 58 9.74 7.00 -0.73
C SER A 58 10.60 7.31 -1.94
N PHE A 59 11.87 6.87 -1.91
CA PHE A 59 12.76 7.04 -3.04
C PHE A 59 12.30 6.20 -4.25
N HIS A 60 11.99 4.92 -4.04
CA HIS A 60 11.45 4.03 -5.08
C HIS A 60 10.21 4.62 -5.76
N LYS A 61 9.21 5.05 -4.97
CA LYS A 61 7.95 5.64 -5.47
C LYS A 61 8.22 6.92 -6.26
N THR A 62 9.11 7.79 -5.77
CA THR A 62 9.49 9.04 -6.45
C THR A 62 10.18 8.76 -7.79
N VAL A 63 11.08 7.77 -7.85
CA VAL A 63 11.71 7.32 -9.10
C VAL A 63 10.65 6.70 -10.04
N GLY A 64 9.73 5.89 -9.52
CA GLY A 64 8.64 5.29 -10.30
C GLY A 64 7.74 6.32 -10.97
N VAL A 65 7.31 7.34 -10.23
CA VAL A 65 6.53 8.47 -10.78
C VAL A 65 7.35 9.28 -11.80
N THR A 66 8.65 9.46 -11.55
CA THR A 66 9.55 10.10 -12.52
C THR A 66 9.62 9.30 -13.82
N ILE A 67 9.74 7.97 -13.74
CA ILE A 67 9.70 7.09 -14.92
C ILE A 67 8.39 7.27 -15.68
N PHE A 68 7.25 7.33 -15.00
CA PHE A 68 5.95 7.50 -15.64
C PHE A 68 5.91 8.76 -16.52
N PHE A 69 6.27 9.93 -15.97
CA PHE A 69 6.25 11.18 -16.75
C PHE A 69 7.32 11.24 -17.83
N VAL A 70 8.53 10.74 -17.57
CA VAL A 70 9.60 10.66 -18.59
C VAL A 70 9.19 9.70 -19.72
N ALA A 71 8.51 8.59 -19.39
CA ALA A 71 7.99 7.66 -20.38
C ALA A 71 6.87 8.26 -21.22
N LEU A 72 5.93 9.00 -20.61
CA LEU A 72 4.91 9.73 -21.37
C LEU A 72 5.55 10.74 -22.32
N ALA A 73 6.50 11.55 -21.83
CA ALA A 73 7.24 12.49 -22.67
C ALA A 73 7.97 11.78 -23.82
N ARG A 74 8.61 10.64 -23.54
CA ARG A 74 9.24 9.80 -24.56
C ARG A 74 8.23 9.28 -25.60
N ILE A 75 7.06 8.79 -25.16
CA ILE A 75 6.03 8.26 -26.06
C ILE A 75 5.48 9.37 -26.96
N PHE A 76 5.15 10.53 -26.40
CA PHE A 76 4.70 11.69 -27.17
C PHE A 76 5.76 12.14 -28.17
N TRP A 77 7.03 12.20 -27.74
CA TRP A 77 8.15 12.48 -28.64
C TRP A 77 8.21 11.45 -29.76
N ALA A 78 8.27 10.16 -29.45
CA ALA A 78 8.41 9.08 -30.43
C ALA A 78 7.26 9.01 -31.45
N ILE A 79 6.03 9.42 -31.08
CA ILE A 79 4.89 9.52 -32.01
C ILE A 79 5.10 10.65 -33.03
N SER A 80 5.73 11.75 -32.63
CA SER A 80 6.03 12.88 -33.53
C SER A 80 7.22 12.65 -34.46
N GLN A 81 8.03 11.62 -34.18
CA GLN A 81 9.29 11.39 -34.89
C GLN A 81 9.16 10.35 -36.01
N PRO A 82 9.93 10.50 -37.12
CA PRO A 82 10.14 9.40 -38.06
C PRO A 82 10.69 8.18 -37.32
N ARG A 83 10.11 7.00 -37.57
CA ARG A 83 10.61 5.76 -36.96
C ARG A 83 11.80 5.23 -37.80
N PRO A 84 13.00 5.09 -37.20
CA PRO A 84 14.11 4.46 -37.91
C PRO A 84 13.75 3.04 -38.31
N ARG A 85 14.09 2.64 -39.54
CA ARG A 85 13.70 1.34 -40.09
C ARG A 85 14.33 0.18 -39.29
N PRO A 86 13.62 -0.95 -39.14
CA PRO A 86 14.21 -2.17 -38.56
C PRO A 86 15.37 -2.67 -39.41
N LEU A 87 16.40 -3.24 -38.76
CA LEU A 87 17.50 -3.93 -39.46
C LEU A 87 17.12 -5.38 -39.83
N HIS A 88 16.22 -5.99 -39.05
CA HIS A 88 15.82 -7.38 -39.18
C HIS A 88 14.31 -7.51 -39.37
N GLY A 89 13.91 -8.51 -40.15
CA GLY A 89 12.52 -8.88 -40.40
C GLY A 89 12.17 -10.26 -39.84
N GLY A 90 11.05 -10.85 -40.29
CA GLY A 90 10.65 -12.20 -39.92
C GLY A 90 10.39 -12.37 -38.41
N ILE A 91 10.80 -13.53 -37.86
CA ILE A 91 10.60 -13.88 -36.44
C ILE A 91 11.36 -12.92 -35.51
N GLU A 92 12.58 -12.55 -35.87
CA GLU A 92 13.39 -11.63 -35.07
C GLU A 92 12.77 -10.24 -34.99
N GLY A 93 12.30 -9.71 -36.14
CA GLY A 93 11.55 -8.46 -36.17
C GLY A 93 10.24 -8.52 -35.37
N PHE A 94 9.54 -9.66 -35.40
CA PHE A 94 8.35 -9.88 -34.57
C PHE A 94 8.67 -9.88 -33.07
N LEU A 95 9.67 -10.63 -32.63
CA LEU A 95 10.08 -10.71 -31.23
C LEU A 95 10.56 -9.36 -30.71
N ALA A 96 11.41 -8.66 -31.45
CA ALA A 96 11.85 -7.31 -31.11
C ALA A 96 10.66 -6.34 -31.00
N GLY A 97 9.72 -6.41 -31.93
CA GLY A 97 8.48 -5.63 -31.88
C GLY A 97 7.64 -5.94 -30.63
N ALA A 98 7.48 -7.21 -30.28
CA ALA A 98 6.67 -7.63 -29.14
C ALA A 98 7.31 -7.19 -27.82
N VAL A 99 8.62 -7.40 -27.66
CA VAL A 99 9.39 -6.92 -26.50
C VAL A 99 9.32 -5.40 -26.37
N HIS A 100 9.44 -4.64 -27.47
CA HIS A 100 9.29 -3.19 -27.39
C HIS A 100 7.89 -2.76 -26.95
N TRP A 101 6.82 -3.42 -27.43
CA TRP A 101 5.46 -3.12 -26.97
C TRP A 101 5.21 -3.51 -25.52
N LEU A 102 5.79 -4.62 -25.06
CA LEU A 102 5.82 -4.97 -23.63
C LEU A 102 6.55 -3.89 -22.83
N LEU A 103 7.73 -3.44 -23.26
CA LEU A 103 8.44 -2.37 -22.57
C LEU A 103 7.60 -1.08 -22.53
N TYR A 104 7.04 -0.62 -23.65
CA TYR A 104 6.18 0.57 -23.68
C TYR A 104 4.97 0.46 -22.75
N GLY A 105 4.29 -0.69 -22.74
CA GLY A 105 3.19 -0.94 -21.81
C GLY A 105 3.68 -0.91 -20.35
N SER A 106 4.80 -1.55 -20.06
CA SER A 106 5.39 -1.60 -18.71
C SER A 106 5.75 -0.22 -18.18
N LEU A 107 6.31 0.65 -19.03
CA LEU A 107 6.71 2.01 -18.67
C LEU A 107 5.55 2.88 -18.16
N VAL A 108 4.31 2.51 -18.51
CA VAL A 108 3.10 3.22 -18.10
C VAL A 108 2.38 2.44 -17.01
N LEU A 109 2.09 1.16 -17.24
CA LEU A 109 1.22 0.35 -16.39
C LEU A 109 1.86 0.05 -15.02
N VAL A 110 3.15 -0.28 -14.96
CA VAL A 110 3.84 -0.59 -13.69
C VAL A 110 3.83 0.60 -12.72
N PRO A 111 4.35 1.78 -13.10
CA PRO A 111 4.35 2.92 -12.18
C PRO A 111 2.94 3.48 -11.93
N LEU A 112 2.00 3.37 -12.89
CA LEU A 112 0.61 3.75 -12.65
C LEU A 112 -0.03 2.87 -11.56
N LEU A 113 0.15 1.55 -11.64
CA LEU A 113 -0.35 0.62 -10.63
C LEU A 113 0.25 0.90 -9.24
N GLY A 114 1.57 1.14 -9.17
CA GLY A 114 2.24 1.47 -7.90
C GLY A 114 1.85 2.85 -7.35
N TRP A 115 1.57 3.82 -8.22
CA TRP A 115 1.09 5.13 -7.80
C TRP A 115 -0.37 5.07 -7.32
N SER A 116 -1.23 4.28 -7.99
CA SER A 116 -2.58 3.98 -7.52
C SER A 116 -2.58 3.22 -6.19
N GLU A 117 -1.68 2.25 -6.00
CA GLU A 117 -1.49 1.55 -4.73
C GLU A 117 -1.17 2.54 -3.60
N HIS A 118 -0.21 3.45 -3.84
CA HIS A 118 0.14 4.48 -2.87
C HIS A 118 -1.05 5.38 -2.55
N ALA A 119 -1.81 5.81 -3.55
CA ALA A 119 -2.98 6.66 -3.35
C ALA A 119 -4.12 5.95 -2.58
N ALA A 120 -4.24 4.63 -2.72
CA ALA A 120 -5.19 3.80 -1.97
C ALA A 120 -4.71 3.51 -0.53
N THR A 121 -3.45 3.78 -0.21
CA THR A 121 -2.83 3.52 1.10
C THR A 121 -2.80 4.76 2.00
N THR A 122 -2.83 4.56 3.32
CA THR A 122 -2.65 5.62 4.33
C THR A 122 -1.28 5.52 5.03
N GLY A 123 -0.70 6.67 5.34
CA GLY A 123 0.32 6.83 6.39
C GLY A 123 1.74 6.29 6.16
N PHE A 124 2.08 5.70 5.01
CA PHE A 124 3.41 5.09 4.83
C PHE A 124 4.19 5.56 3.59
N ALA A 125 5.44 6.00 3.84
CA ALA A 125 6.46 6.34 2.85
C ALA A 125 5.96 7.28 1.72
N PRO A 126 5.91 8.62 1.96
CA PRO A 126 5.35 9.56 0.99
C PRO A 126 6.19 9.67 -0.29
N ILE A 127 5.55 10.03 -1.39
CA ILE A 127 6.23 10.48 -2.62
C ILE A 127 6.81 11.88 -2.37
N TRP A 128 8.10 12.05 -2.63
CA TRP A 128 8.81 13.32 -2.41
C TRP A 128 8.61 14.27 -3.58
N TRP A 129 7.49 14.99 -3.54
CA TRP A 129 7.11 15.97 -4.53
C TRP A 129 6.20 17.04 -3.92
N PRO A 130 5.97 18.18 -4.58
CA PRO A 130 5.15 19.26 -4.01
C PRO A 130 3.64 19.05 -4.19
N PHE A 131 3.20 17.89 -4.70
CA PHE A 131 1.80 17.60 -5.00
C PHE A 131 1.16 16.72 -3.91
N GLY A 132 -0.17 16.58 -3.96
CA GLY A 132 -0.91 15.67 -3.08
C GLY A 132 -0.47 14.21 -3.24
N GLN A 133 -0.70 13.41 -2.19
CA GLN A 133 -0.37 11.98 -2.17
C GLN A 133 -1.52 11.11 -2.72
N THR A 134 -2.72 11.68 -2.83
CA THR A 134 -3.92 11.02 -3.33
C THR A 134 -4.11 11.22 -4.83
N LEU A 135 -4.92 10.36 -5.43
CA LEU A 135 -5.33 10.45 -6.83
C LEU A 135 -6.85 10.66 -6.92
N PRO A 136 -7.34 11.51 -7.84
CA PRO A 136 -8.76 11.57 -8.13
C PRO A 136 -9.30 10.17 -8.47
N PHE A 137 -10.46 9.82 -7.92
CA PHE A 137 -11.17 8.55 -8.15
C PHE A 137 -10.47 7.29 -7.59
N VAL A 138 -9.38 7.43 -6.82
CA VAL A 138 -8.79 6.31 -6.09
C VAL A 138 -9.14 6.46 -4.61
N PRO A 139 -10.11 5.70 -4.08
CA PRO A 139 -10.44 5.74 -2.66
C PRO A 139 -9.30 5.16 -1.83
N GLN A 140 -9.15 5.65 -0.60
CA GLN A 140 -8.29 5.01 0.39
C GLN A 140 -9.01 3.79 0.92
N ASP A 141 -8.55 2.61 0.50
CA ASP A 141 -9.18 1.33 0.78
C ASP A 141 -8.11 0.23 0.82
N ALA A 142 -8.07 -0.52 1.93
CA ALA A 142 -7.03 -1.50 2.19
C ALA A 142 -7.09 -2.68 1.20
N GLU A 143 -8.30 -3.09 0.80
CA GLU A 143 -8.48 -4.18 -0.15
C GLU A 143 -7.99 -3.77 -1.55
N LEU A 144 -8.38 -2.57 -2.00
CA LEU A 144 -7.91 -1.98 -3.25
C LEU A 144 -6.40 -1.83 -3.26
N ALA A 145 -5.79 -1.33 -2.18
CA ALA A 145 -4.34 -1.21 -2.05
C ALA A 145 -3.66 -2.57 -2.19
N ALA A 146 -4.15 -3.61 -1.49
CA ALA A 146 -3.62 -4.97 -1.59
C ALA A 146 -3.73 -5.53 -3.02
N ARG A 147 -4.86 -5.29 -3.70
CA ARG A 147 -5.04 -5.72 -5.10
C ARG A 147 -4.06 -5.03 -6.04
N LEU A 148 -3.89 -3.72 -5.88
CA LEU A 148 -2.96 -2.93 -6.69
C LEU A 148 -1.51 -3.34 -6.44
N ALA A 149 -1.13 -3.70 -5.20
CA ALA A 149 0.20 -4.21 -4.88
C ALA A 149 0.52 -5.54 -5.61
N VAL A 150 -0.44 -6.48 -5.63
CA VAL A 150 -0.28 -7.75 -6.37
C VAL A 150 -0.20 -7.50 -7.88
N LEU A 151 -1.03 -6.61 -8.42
CA LEU A 151 -0.96 -6.22 -9.82
C LEU A 151 0.38 -5.56 -10.15
N HIS A 152 0.84 -4.60 -9.34
CA HIS A 152 2.12 -3.93 -9.52
C HIS A 152 3.27 -4.94 -9.58
N THR A 153 3.40 -5.81 -8.56
CA THR A 153 4.46 -6.83 -8.50
C THR A 153 4.36 -7.86 -9.64
N THR A 154 3.15 -8.23 -10.07
CA THR A 154 2.95 -9.15 -11.20
C THR A 154 3.35 -8.51 -12.53
N PHE A 155 3.03 -7.23 -12.74
CA PHE A 155 3.45 -6.48 -13.93
C PHE A 155 4.96 -6.20 -13.94
N VAL A 156 5.59 -6.01 -12.76
CA VAL A 156 7.05 -5.89 -12.62
C VAL A 156 7.77 -7.15 -13.14
N LYS A 157 7.21 -8.36 -12.95
CA LYS A 157 7.80 -9.60 -13.50
C LYS A 157 7.84 -9.59 -15.03
N VAL A 158 6.79 -9.07 -15.68
CA VAL A 158 6.76 -8.91 -17.14
C VAL A 158 7.77 -7.86 -17.60
N LEU A 159 7.85 -6.72 -16.90
CA LEU A 159 8.88 -5.70 -17.16
C LEU A 159 10.28 -6.31 -17.06
N ALA A 160 10.58 -7.03 -16.00
CA ALA A 160 11.88 -7.67 -15.78
C ALA A 160 12.21 -8.66 -16.91
N ALA A 161 11.27 -9.54 -17.27
CA ALA A 161 11.45 -10.47 -18.38
C ALA A 161 11.68 -9.75 -19.71
N ALA A 162 10.91 -8.69 -20.00
CA ALA A 162 11.07 -7.90 -21.22
C ALA A 162 12.41 -7.15 -21.27
N VAL A 163 12.88 -6.60 -20.14
CA VAL A 163 14.21 -5.97 -20.03
C VAL A 163 15.31 -6.99 -20.27
N ILE A 164 15.23 -8.17 -19.65
CA ILE A 164 16.20 -9.26 -19.86
C ILE A 164 16.25 -9.65 -21.34
N LEU A 165 15.10 -9.93 -21.95
CA LEU A 165 15.02 -10.28 -23.38
C LEU A 165 15.55 -9.16 -24.28
N HIS A 166 15.27 -7.90 -23.95
CA HIS A 166 15.77 -6.74 -24.68
C HIS A 166 17.29 -6.63 -24.62
N VAL A 167 17.87 -6.76 -23.44
CA VAL A 167 19.33 -6.71 -23.24
C VAL A 167 20.02 -7.90 -23.92
N LEU A 168 19.46 -9.11 -23.79
CA LEU A 168 19.97 -10.29 -24.49
C LEU A 168 19.91 -10.12 -26.02
N GLY A 169 18.84 -9.53 -26.55
CA GLY A 169 18.75 -9.16 -27.96
C GLY A 169 19.82 -8.16 -28.39
N ALA A 170 20.04 -7.10 -27.60
CA ALA A 170 21.11 -6.12 -27.87
C ALA A 170 22.50 -6.77 -27.84
N ILE A 171 22.77 -7.67 -26.89
CA ILE A 171 24.03 -8.42 -26.80
C ILE A 171 24.20 -9.35 -28.00
N LYS A 172 23.15 -10.10 -28.38
CA LYS A 172 23.16 -10.93 -29.60
C LYS A 172 23.54 -10.10 -30.82
N HIS A 173 22.93 -8.93 -31.01
CA HIS A 173 23.22 -8.06 -32.15
C HIS A 173 24.67 -7.58 -32.17
N VAL A 174 25.27 -7.31 -31.02
CA VAL A 174 26.67 -6.85 -30.93
C VAL A 174 27.67 -8.00 -31.09
N VAL A 175 27.41 -9.14 -30.46
CA VAL A 175 28.38 -10.24 -30.33
C VAL A 175 28.27 -11.26 -31.46
N ILE A 176 27.03 -11.62 -31.83
CA ILE A 176 26.72 -12.67 -32.81
C ILE A 176 26.52 -12.04 -34.19
N ASP A 177 25.50 -11.18 -34.32
CA ASP A 177 25.13 -10.60 -35.62
C ASP A 177 26.14 -9.53 -36.08
N ARG A 178 26.85 -8.92 -35.12
CA ARG A 178 27.83 -7.84 -35.33
C ARG A 178 27.28 -6.69 -36.17
N ASP A 179 26.03 -6.33 -35.92
CA ASP A 179 25.32 -5.30 -36.67
C ASP A 179 25.32 -3.93 -35.94
N GLN A 180 24.63 -2.95 -36.53
CA GLN A 180 24.60 -1.58 -36.05
C GLN A 180 23.46 -1.30 -35.05
N THR A 181 22.70 -2.30 -34.57
CA THR A 181 21.52 -2.10 -33.70
C THR A 181 21.87 -1.31 -32.45
N MET A 182 22.89 -1.73 -31.70
CA MET A 182 23.32 -0.99 -30.50
C MET A 182 23.95 0.36 -30.86
N ALA A 183 24.74 0.43 -31.93
CA ALA A 183 25.42 1.66 -32.35
C ALA A 183 24.42 2.78 -32.69
N ARG A 184 23.25 2.42 -33.23
CA ARG A 184 22.13 3.35 -33.51
C ARG A 184 21.57 3.97 -32.23
N MET A 185 21.44 3.21 -31.14
CA MET A 185 20.91 3.74 -29.86
C MET A 185 22.00 4.38 -28.98
N TRP A 186 23.27 3.97 -29.12
CA TRP A 186 24.39 4.57 -28.39
C TRP A 186 24.82 5.89 -29.05
N ARG A 187 25.24 5.85 -30.33
CA ARG A 187 25.84 7.00 -31.04
C ARG A 187 24.91 7.66 -32.05
N GLY A 188 23.76 7.08 -32.38
CA GLY A 188 22.95 7.59 -33.48
C GLY A 188 23.59 7.27 -34.83
N THR A 189 24.34 6.17 -34.94
CA THR A 189 25.01 5.77 -36.18
C THR A 189 23.98 5.49 -37.28
N ASP A 190 24.18 6.05 -38.47
CA ASP A 190 23.38 5.68 -39.65
C ASP A 190 23.93 4.36 -40.24
N PRO A 191 23.13 3.27 -40.28
CA PRO A 191 23.54 1.98 -40.86
C PRO A 191 23.59 2.01 -42.41
N GLY A 192 23.16 3.09 -43.06
CA GLY A 192 23.07 3.21 -44.50
C GLY A 192 21.70 2.76 -45.05
N PRO A 193 21.61 2.52 -46.37
CA PRO A 193 20.36 2.14 -47.03
C PRO A 193 19.82 0.81 -46.48
N LEU A 194 18.58 0.82 -45.99
CA LEU A 194 17.89 -0.37 -45.48
C LEU A 194 16.77 -0.81 -46.43
N ALA A 195 16.64 -2.13 -46.60
CA ALA A 195 15.53 -2.74 -47.32
C ALA A 195 14.19 -2.40 -46.66
N GLN A 196 13.12 -2.35 -47.47
CA GLN A 196 11.81 -1.92 -47.02
C GLN A 196 11.14 -3.02 -46.18
N ALA A 197 11.18 -2.90 -44.85
CA ALA A 197 10.41 -3.76 -43.96
C ALA A 197 8.96 -3.25 -43.89
N ARG A 198 7.97 -4.14 -44.10
CA ARG A 198 6.55 -3.84 -43.89
C ARG A 198 6.24 -3.87 -42.39
N GLY A 199 5.56 -2.84 -41.90
CA GLY A 199 5.06 -2.82 -40.53
C GLY A 199 3.90 -3.81 -40.35
N HIS A 200 3.96 -4.64 -39.33
CA HIS A 200 2.87 -5.54 -38.94
C HIS A 200 2.37 -5.17 -37.54
N VAL A 201 1.05 -5.21 -37.34
CA VAL A 201 0.40 -4.96 -36.04
C VAL A 201 0.44 -6.17 -35.10
N LEU A 202 0.84 -7.34 -35.61
CA LEU A 202 0.89 -8.60 -34.86
C LEU A 202 1.69 -8.52 -33.54
N PRO A 203 2.86 -7.85 -33.46
CA PRO A 203 3.61 -7.76 -32.21
C PRO A 203 2.87 -6.97 -31.11
N LEU A 204 2.06 -5.98 -31.50
CA LEU A 204 1.21 -5.24 -30.56
C LEU A 204 0.10 -6.15 -30.02
N GLY A 205 -0.56 -6.92 -30.88
CA GLY A 205 -1.58 -7.89 -30.46
C GLY A 205 -1.03 -8.94 -29.50
N ALA A 206 0.17 -9.47 -29.77
CA ALA A 206 0.84 -10.41 -28.87
C ALA A 206 1.15 -9.78 -27.50
N ALA A 207 1.69 -8.55 -27.47
CA ALA A 207 1.94 -7.84 -26.22
C ALA A 207 0.65 -7.53 -25.45
N ALA A 208 -0.43 -7.16 -26.14
CA ALA A 208 -1.73 -6.93 -25.52
C ALA A 208 -2.30 -8.20 -24.87
N LEU A 209 -2.17 -9.37 -25.52
CA LEU A 209 -2.57 -10.65 -24.94
C LEU A 209 -1.75 -10.98 -23.68
N VAL A 210 -0.44 -10.70 -23.68
CA VAL A 210 0.39 -10.87 -22.47
C VAL A 210 -0.11 -9.95 -21.34
N TRP A 211 -0.44 -8.69 -21.63
CA TRP A 211 -0.98 -7.79 -20.60
C TRP A 211 -2.33 -8.23 -20.06
N LEU A 212 -3.24 -8.69 -20.92
CA LEU A 212 -4.53 -9.24 -20.50
C LEU A 212 -4.36 -10.49 -19.63
N ALA A 213 -3.46 -11.39 -20.02
CA ALA A 213 -3.14 -12.59 -19.24
C ALA A 213 -2.51 -12.22 -17.88
N THR A 214 -1.58 -11.26 -17.87
CA THR A 214 -0.90 -10.77 -16.66
C THR A 214 -1.89 -10.14 -15.69
N PHE A 215 -2.84 -9.34 -16.21
CA PHE A 215 -3.93 -8.79 -15.43
C PHE A 215 -4.82 -9.90 -14.85
N GLY A 216 -5.24 -10.86 -15.67
CA GLY A 216 -6.04 -12.00 -15.22
C GLY A 216 -5.36 -12.82 -14.13
N VAL A 217 -4.06 -13.11 -14.29
CA VAL A 217 -3.24 -13.79 -13.27
C VAL A 217 -3.17 -12.95 -11.99
N GLY A 218 -2.90 -11.64 -12.11
CA GLY A 218 -2.88 -10.73 -10.96
C GLY A 218 -4.20 -10.78 -10.17
N MET A 219 -5.34 -10.69 -10.86
CA MET A 219 -6.68 -10.77 -10.25
C MET A 219 -7.00 -12.15 -9.62
N VAL A 220 -6.41 -13.23 -10.10
CA VAL A 220 -6.54 -14.56 -9.48
C VAL A 220 -5.64 -14.68 -8.24
N LEU A 221 -4.45 -14.08 -8.28
CA LEU A 221 -3.49 -14.10 -7.18
C LEU A 221 -3.85 -13.11 -6.06
N THR A 222 -4.70 -12.12 -6.32
CA THR A 222 -5.18 -11.23 -5.26
C THR A 222 -5.99 -12.01 -4.24
N PRO A 223 -5.57 -12.04 -2.96
CA PRO A 223 -6.37 -12.62 -1.90
C PRO A 223 -7.76 -11.95 -1.89
N HIS A 224 -8.81 -12.75 -2.01
CA HIS A 224 -10.19 -12.28 -1.84
C HIS A 224 -10.49 -12.33 -0.35
N GLY A 225 -10.38 -11.19 0.33
CA GLY A 225 -10.23 -11.16 1.78
C GLY A 225 -8.89 -11.77 2.15
N ALA A 226 -7.92 -10.96 2.55
CA ALA A 226 -6.77 -11.49 3.25
C ALA A 226 -7.30 -12.19 4.51
N SER A 227 -7.44 -13.51 4.45
CA SER A 227 -7.52 -14.35 5.62
C SER A 227 -6.17 -14.23 6.31
N ILE A 228 -6.05 -13.20 7.14
CA ILE A 228 -5.37 -13.31 8.42
C ILE A 228 -5.92 -14.61 9.04
N ALA A 229 -5.07 -15.43 9.64
CA ALA A 229 -5.49 -16.67 10.32
C ALA A 229 -6.83 -16.42 11.01
N ALA A 230 -7.81 -17.31 10.78
CA ALA A 230 -9.21 -17.09 11.18
C ALA A 230 -9.23 -16.34 12.51
N PRO A 231 -9.71 -15.07 12.52
CA PRO A 231 -9.65 -14.25 13.72
C PRO A 231 -10.23 -15.08 14.85
N THR A 232 -9.47 -15.22 15.93
CA THR A 232 -10.00 -15.90 17.11
C THR A 232 -11.16 -15.03 17.56
N GLU A 233 -12.35 -15.63 17.57
CA GLU A 233 -13.56 -14.94 17.99
C GLU A 233 -13.29 -14.31 19.36
N ALA A 234 -13.82 -13.10 19.59
CA ALA A 234 -13.67 -12.45 20.89
C ALA A 234 -14.06 -13.43 21.99
N ALA A 235 -13.25 -13.48 23.05
CA ALA A 235 -13.59 -14.30 24.19
C ALA A 235 -14.98 -13.88 24.69
N GLN A 236 -15.85 -14.85 24.96
CA GLN A 236 -17.13 -14.52 25.57
C GLN A 236 -16.88 -13.84 26.91
N VAL A 237 -17.68 -12.80 27.17
CA VAL A 237 -17.66 -12.08 28.42
C VAL A 237 -18.77 -12.64 29.30
N ASP A 238 -18.42 -13.24 30.44
CA ASP A 238 -19.35 -13.93 31.35
C ASP A 238 -20.06 -12.97 32.34
N GLY A 239 -19.96 -11.65 32.12
CA GLY A 239 -20.53 -10.62 32.98
C GLY A 239 -22.07 -10.60 32.99
N VAL A 240 -22.66 -10.04 34.05
CA VAL A 240 -24.09 -9.72 34.06
C VAL A 240 -24.33 -8.65 33.00
N ALA A 241 -25.25 -8.91 32.06
CA ALA A 241 -25.62 -7.97 31.02
C ALA A 241 -27.14 -7.81 30.97
N ASN A 242 -27.61 -6.57 31.05
CA ASN A 242 -29.00 -6.19 30.78
C ASN A 242 -29.15 -5.37 29.48
N TRP A 243 -28.05 -5.11 28.78
CA TRP A 243 -27.98 -4.53 27.44
C TRP A 243 -27.07 -5.36 26.54
N GLU A 244 -27.56 -5.70 25.35
CA GLU A 244 -26.82 -6.43 24.31
C GLU A 244 -26.44 -5.48 23.18
N VAL A 245 -25.16 -5.45 22.79
CA VAL A 245 -24.70 -4.64 21.65
C VAL A 245 -25.18 -5.28 20.35
N THR A 246 -25.96 -4.55 19.56
CA THR A 246 -26.49 -5.00 18.27
C THR A 246 -25.68 -4.49 17.08
N GLU A 247 -25.11 -3.29 17.21
CA GLU A 247 -24.22 -2.67 16.23
C GLU A 247 -23.13 -1.89 16.97
N GLY A 248 -21.90 -1.88 16.45
CA GLY A 248 -20.89 -1.01 17.02
C GLY A 248 -19.57 -0.99 16.26
N THR A 249 -18.79 0.06 16.53
CA THR A 249 -17.44 0.26 16.02
C THR A 249 -16.49 0.54 17.17
N LEU A 250 -15.33 -0.10 17.12
CA LEU A 250 -14.19 0.17 17.98
C LEU A 250 -13.02 0.52 17.08
N SER A 251 -12.70 1.81 17.02
CA SER A 251 -11.69 2.37 16.13
C SER A 251 -10.51 2.91 16.91
N ILE A 252 -9.33 2.85 16.30
CA ILE A 252 -8.14 3.54 16.80
C ILE A 252 -7.56 4.45 15.75
N THR A 253 -6.98 5.57 16.18
CA THR A 253 -6.21 6.46 15.32
C THR A 253 -4.85 6.72 15.95
N VAL A 254 -3.79 6.52 15.16
CA VAL A 254 -2.39 6.77 15.55
C VAL A 254 -1.66 7.52 14.45
N ALA A 255 -0.71 8.37 14.81
CA ALA A 255 0.14 9.04 13.83
C ALA A 255 1.24 8.08 13.33
N GLN A 256 1.32 7.87 12.02
CA GLN A 256 2.41 7.17 11.34
C GLN A 256 3.15 8.16 10.43
N LEU A 257 4.44 8.36 10.66
CA LEU A 257 5.29 9.32 9.92
C LEU A 257 4.62 10.70 9.81
N GLY A 258 4.00 11.15 10.90
CA GLY A 258 3.27 12.42 11.00
C GLY A 258 1.87 12.46 10.38
N SER A 259 1.38 11.36 9.78
CA SER A 259 0.04 11.27 9.19
C SER A 259 -0.88 10.41 10.06
N PRO A 260 -2.14 10.82 10.31
CA PRO A 260 -3.08 9.97 11.04
C PRO A 260 -3.44 8.72 10.22
N VAL A 261 -3.43 7.57 10.88
CA VAL A 261 -3.90 6.29 10.34
C VAL A 261 -4.98 5.77 11.28
N THR A 262 -6.17 5.59 10.74
CA THR A 262 -7.33 5.06 11.47
C THR A 262 -7.58 3.61 11.07
N GLY A 263 -7.97 2.81 12.06
CA GLY A 263 -8.24 1.40 11.91
C GLY A 263 -9.32 0.93 12.86
N THR A 264 -9.82 -0.29 12.67
CA THR A 264 -10.90 -0.86 13.47
C THR A 264 -10.59 -2.28 13.91
N PHE A 265 -11.09 -2.65 15.09
CA PHE A 265 -11.15 -4.04 15.51
C PHE A 265 -12.41 -4.68 14.91
N GLY A 266 -12.22 -5.77 14.17
CA GLY A 266 -13.31 -6.49 13.51
C GLY A 266 -14.15 -7.33 14.46
N ASP A 267 -13.64 -7.65 15.65
CA ASP A 267 -14.34 -8.48 16.63
C ASP A 267 -14.04 -8.08 18.08
N TRP A 268 -15.12 -7.85 18.82
CA TRP A 268 -15.14 -7.55 20.25
C TRP A 268 -16.54 -7.86 20.81
N GLN A 269 -16.60 -8.19 22.09
CA GLN A 269 -17.84 -8.43 22.82
C GLN A 269 -17.88 -7.55 24.06
N ALA A 270 -19.09 -7.17 24.48
CA ALA A 270 -19.32 -6.43 25.70
C ALA A 270 -20.50 -7.01 26.50
N ALA A 271 -20.29 -7.20 27.80
CA ALA A 271 -21.34 -7.42 28.77
C ALA A 271 -21.62 -6.08 29.47
N ILE A 272 -22.82 -5.53 29.27
CA ILE A 272 -23.20 -4.21 29.78
C ILE A 272 -24.37 -4.37 30.76
N ASP A 273 -24.11 -4.02 32.01
CA ASP A 273 -25.11 -3.84 33.05
C ASP A 273 -25.27 -2.35 33.32
N PHE A 274 -26.43 -1.78 33.00
CA PHE A 274 -26.68 -0.34 33.14
C PHE A 274 -28.12 -0.04 33.60
N ASP A 275 -28.22 0.82 34.62
CA ASP A 275 -29.43 1.42 35.14
C ASP A 275 -29.40 2.94 34.97
N GLU A 276 -30.49 3.52 34.45
CA GLU A 276 -30.65 4.98 34.32
C GLU A 276 -30.64 5.68 35.69
N ALA A 277 -31.17 5.02 36.71
CA ALA A 277 -31.12 5.50 38.09
C ALA A 277 -29.82 5.06 38.75
N ALA A 278 -29.10 6.00 39.36
CA ALA A 278 -27.91 5.68 40.14
C ALA A 278 -28.25 4.72 41.29
N ARG A 279 -27.40 3.72 41.46
CA ARG A 279 -27.46 2.71 42.51
C ARG A 279 -27.04 3.32 43.85
N ALA A 280 -27.22 2.55 44.93
CA ALA A 280 -26.92 3.01 46.29
C ALA A 280 -25.43 3.39 46.50
N ASP A 281 -24.52 2.85 45.68
CA ASP A 281 -23.09 3.14 45.70
C ASP A 281 -22.69 4.30 44.75
N GLY A 282 -23.67 4.94 44.10
CA GLY A 282 -23.45 6.03 43.15
C GLY A 282 -23.04 5.58 41.75
N THR A 283 -23.00 4.27 41.48
CA THR A 283 -22.74 3.74 40.14
C THR A 283 -24.04 3.60 39.35
N HIS A 284 -23.93 3.55 38.03
CA HIS A 284 -25.04 3.20 37.14
C HIS A 284 -24.95 1.75 36.65
N GLY A 285 -23.83 1.07 36.88
CA GLY A 285 -23.55 -0.09 36.05
C GLY A 285 -22.15 -0.63 36.14
N THR A 286 -21.96 -1.77 35.50
CA THR A 286 -20.65 -2.33 35.16
C THR A 286 -20.59 -2.64 33.67
N VAL A 287 -19.41 -2.56 33.09
CA VAL A 287 -19.14 -2.98 31.73
C VAL A 287 -17.90 -3.84 31.70
N GLU A 288 -17.98 -4.96 31.00
CA GLU A 288 -16.83 -5.80 30.67
C GLU A 288 -16.74 -5.95 29.16
N VAL A 289 -15.56 -5.75 28.59
CA VAL A 289 -15.30 -5.80 27.15
C VAL A 289 -14.12 -6.73 26.90
N ALA A 290 -14.27 -7.61 25.91
CA ALA A 290 -13.19 -8.43 25.36
C ALA A 290 -12.99 -8.07 23.88
N ILE A 291 -11.76 -7.72 23.50
CA ILE A 291 -11.40 -7.27 22.15
C ILE A 291 -10.42 -8.27 21.56
N SER A 292 -10.74 -8.82 20.39
CA SER A 292 -9.82 -9.71 19.67
C SER A 292 -8.76 -8.90 18.94
N THR A 293 -7.56 -8.83 19.51
CA THR A 293 -6.46 -7.97 19.04
C THR A 293 -5.95 -8.35 17.65
N GLY A 294 -6.12 -9.61 17.24
CA GLY A 294 -5.77 -10.10 15.90
C GLY A 294 -6.71 -9.61 14.79
N THR A 295 -7.86 -9.04 15.13
CA THR A 295 -8.84 -8.54 14.15
C THR A 295 -8.62 -7.08 13.75
N LEU A 296 -7.59 -6.43 14.31
CA LEU A 296 -7.26 -5.05 13.96
C LEU A 296 -6.95 -4.94 12.47
N THR A 297 -7.61 -4.01 11.80
CA THR A 297 -7.23 -3.51 10.47
C THR A 297 -6.82 -2.06 10.61
N LEU A 298 -5.56 -1.73 10.33
CA LEU A 298 -4.96 -0.39 10.46
C LEU A 298 -4.21 -0.02 9.16
N GLY A 299 -4.85 -0.23 8.02
CA GLY A 299 -4.25 0.00 6.71
C GLY A 299 -2.93 -0.76 6.51
N SER A 300 -1.93 -0.09 5.92
CA SER A 300 -0.63 -0.71 5.60
C SER A 300 0.22 -1.05 6.82
N VAL A 301 -0.06 -0.47 7.98
CA VAL A 301 0.69 -0.71 9.22
C VAL A 301 0.08 -1.79 10.10
N THR A 302 -0.99 -2.46 9.64
CA THR A 302 -1.60 -3.59 10.35
C THR A 302 -0.57 -4.65 10.79
N PRO A 303 0.36 -5.12 9.94
CA PRO A 303 1.34 -6.13 10.36
C PRO A 303 2.30 -5.64 11.45
N GLN A 304 2.58 -4.33 11.47
CA GLN A 304 3.40 -3.71 12.52
C GLN A 304 2.59 -3.64 13.83
N ALA A 305 1.34 -3.17 13.77
CA ALA A 305 0.49 -3.00 14.94
C ALA A 305 0.16 -4.33 15.65
N THR A 306 0.06 -5.44 14.92
CA THR A 306 -0.21 -6.78 15.49
C THR A 306 1.04 -7.57 15.86
N SER A 307 2.24 -7.06 15.54
CA SER A 307 3.51 -7.71 15.86
C SER A 307 3.82 -7.76 17.36
N SER A 308 4.83 -8.54 17.75
CA SER A 308 5.30 -8.68 19.14
C SER A 308 5.71 -7.37 19.80
N ASP A 309 6.17 -6.39 19.02
CA ASP A 309 6.61 -5.10 19.56
C ASP A 309 5.44 -4.20 19.96
N PHE A 310 4.23 -4.47 19.46
CA PHE A 310 3.01 -3.72 19.72
C PHE A 310 1.96 -4.59 20.43
N LEU A 311 0.82 -4.87 19.79
CA LEU A 311 -0.28 -5.63 20.42
C LEU A 311 0.11 -7.07 20.75
N SER A 312 1.09 -7.63 20.05
CA SER A 312 1.54 -9.01 20.21
C SER A 312 0.37 -10.01 20.11
N SER A 313 -0.48 -9.82 19.10
CA SER A 313 -1.80 -10.44 18.98
C SER A 313 -1.79 -11.97 18.91
N VAL A 314 -0.63 -12.58 18.60
CA VAL A 314 -0.46 -14.04 18.63
C VAL A 314 -0.36 -14.56 20.07
N ASP A 315 0.43 -13.89 20.91
CA ASP A 315 0.65 -14.30 22.31
C ASP A 315 -0.44 -13.76 23.24
N PHE A 316 -1.03 -12.62 22.87
CA PHE A 316 -2.08 -11.92 23.61
C PHE A 316 -3.28 -11.65 22.70
N PRO A 317 -4.09 -12.69 22.39
CA PRO A 317 -5.18 -12.59 21.42
C PRO A 317 -6.34 -11.72 21.90
N THR A 318 -6.41 -11.43 23.21
CA THR A 318 -7.51 -10.68 23.82
C THR A 318 -6.97 -9.52 24.64
N ALA A 319 -7.51 -8.33 24.40
CA ALA A 319 -7.44 -7.19 25.32
C ALA A 319 -8.77 -7.08 26.07
N THR A 320 -8.73 -6.67 27.33
CA THR A 320 -9.94 -6.60 28.18
C THR A 320 -10.08 -5.25 28.85
N PHE A 321 -11.31 -4.76 28.97
CA PHE A 321 -11.64 -3.61 29.80
C PHE A 321 -12.76 -3.99 30.76
N ALA A 322 -12.59 -3.74 32.04
CA ALA A 322 -13.62 -3.97 33.05
C ALA A 322 -13.80 -2.69 33.86
N GLY A 323 -14.97 -2.07 33.79
CA GLY A 323 -15.20 -0.75 34.36
C GLY A 323 -16.54 -0.60 35.08
N VAL A 324 -16.58 0.37 35.99
CA VAL A 324 -17.81 0.85 36.64
C VAL A 324 -18.30 2.11 35.94
N ILE A 325 -19.61 2.24 35.76
CA ILE A 325 -20.22 3.38 35.10
C ILE A 325 -20.67 4.40 36.15
N ARG A 326 -20.32 5.67 35.97
CA ARG A 326 -20.70 6.80 36.84
C ARG A 326 -21.16 7.99 36.01
N SER A 327 -21.95 8.88 36.61
CA SER A 327 -22.32 10.14 35.95
C SER A 327 -21.12 11.10 35.94
N GLU A 328 -20.92 11.81 34.83
CA GLU A 328 -19.96 12.90 34.71
C GLU A 328 -20.56 14.05 33.90
N GLY A 329 -20.84 15.19 34.55
CA GLY A 329 -21.46 16.34 33.90
C GLY A 329 -22.83 15.98 33.31
N GLU A 330 -22.99 16.18 32.00
CA GLU A 330 -24.20 15.82 31.23
C GLU A 330 -24.14 14.39 30.64
N GLY A 331 -23.04 13.66 30.86
CA GLY A 331 -22.82 12.31 30.33
C GLY A 331 -22.39 11.32 31.42
N TYR A 332 -21.60 10.33 31.01
CA TYR A 332 -21.12 9.26 31.87
C TYR A 332 -19.63 9.00 31.65
N VAL A 333 -19.02 8.35 32.62
CA VAL A 333 -17.68 7.75 32.52
C VAL A 333 -17.74 6.28 32.83
N ALA A 334 -16.98 5.48 32.09
CA ALA A 334 -16.64 4.11 32.45
C ALA A 334 -15.19 4.10 32.98
N GLU A 335 -15.03 3.74 34.25
CA GLU A 335 -13.75 3.78 34.96
C GLU A 335 -13.30 2.39 35.35
N GLY A 336 -12.11 1.98 34.93
CA GLY A 336 -11.57 0.68 35.32
C GLY A 336 -10.30 0.29 34.57
N PRO A 337 -9.72 -0.88 34.90
CA PRO A 337 -8.54 -1.38 34.21
C PRO A 337 -8.80 -1.72 32.74
N LEU A 338 -7.94 -1.22 31.86
CA LEU A 338 -7.71 -1.73 30.51
C LEU A 338 -6.46 -2.62 30.54
N THR A 339 -6.60 -3.87 30.13
CA THR A 339 -5.49 -4.82 30.00
C THR A 339 -5.18 -5.05 28.53
N ILE A 340 -3.96 -4.69 28.12
CA ILE A 340 -3.42 -4.99 26.79
C ILE A 340 -2.07 -5.66 27.00
N ARG A 341 -1.84 -6.78 26.30
CA ARG A 341 -0.58 -7.53 26.37
C ARG A 341 -0.17 -7.94 27.80
N GLY A 342 -1.18 -8.26 28.63
CA GLY A 342 -0.98 -8.60 30.05
C GLY A 342 -0.59 -7.43 30.95
N VAL A 343 -0.55 -6.20 30.44
CA VAL A 343 -0.29 -4.99 31.23
C VAL A 343 -1.61 -4.28 31.51
N GLU A 344 -1.88 -4.05 32.79
CA GLU A 344 -3.09 -3.39 33.27
C GLU A 344 -2.84 -1.90 33.52
N VAL A 345 -3.62 -1.04 32.86
CA VAL A 345 -3.54 0.42 32.99
C VAL A 345 -4.93 0.98 33.34
N PRO A 346 -5.06 1.84 34.37
CA PRO A 346 -6.33 2.50 34.67
C PRO A 346 -6.80 3.37 33.49
N LEU A 347 -8.04 3.18 33.08
CA LEU A 347 -8.70 3.92 32.01
C LEU A 347 -9.95 4.61 32.53
N VAL A 348 -10.16 5.86 32.09
CA VAL A 348 -11.41 6.60 32.23
C VAL A 348 -11.92 6.91 30.83
N LEU A 349 -13.01 6.28 30.42
CA LEU A 349 -13.65 6.52 29.12
C LEU A 349 -14.88 7.42 29.33
N PRO A 350 -14.81 8.72 28.99
CA PRO A 350 -16.00 9.55 28.93
C PRO A 350 -16.86 9.19 27.72
N PHE A 351 -18.18 9.17 27.91
CA PHE A 351 -19.14 8.88 26.84
C PHE A 351 -20.47 9.59 27.00
N THR A 352 -21.12 9.80 25.86
CA THR A 352 -22.51 10.23 25.77
C THR A 352 -23.41 9.01 25.60
N LEU A 353 -24.59 9.05 26.21
CA LEU A 353 -25.59 7.99 26.15
C LEU A 353 -26.97 8.59 25.92
N ALA A 354 -27.67 8.12 24.89
CA ALA A 354 -29.08 8.44 24.63
C ALA A 354 -29.90 7.14 24.64
N ILE A 355 -30.94 7.10 25.45
CA ILE A 355 -31.84 5.95 25.55
C ILE A 355 -33.23 6.37 25.05
N ASP A 356 -33.76 5.61 24.09
CA ASP A 356 -35.14 5.72 23.59
C ASP A 356 -35.83 4.36 23.75
N GLY A 357 -36.59 4.23 24.83
CA GLY A 357 -37.21 2.96 25.25
C GLY A 357 -36.16 1.88 25.56
N ASP A 358 -36.14 0.84 24.74
CA ASP A 358 -35.24 -0.31 24.88
C ASP A 358 -34.02 -0.24 23.96
N VAL A 359 -33.75 0.92 23.35
CA VAL A 359 -32.60 1.14 22.47
C VAL A 359 -31.71 2.23 23.06
N ALA A 360 -30.42 1.92 23.20
CA ALA A 360 -29.39 2.83 23.68
C ALA A 360 -28.39 3.13 22.56
N THR A 361 -28.08 4.41 22.35
CA THR A 361 -26.98 4.87 21.48
C THR A 361 -25.88 5.46 22.34
N MET A 362 -24.67 4.92 22.24
CA MET A 362 -23.49 5.36 23.00
C MET A 362 -22.37 5.80 22.06
N ALA A 363 -21.67 6.87 22.42
CA ALA A 363 -20.43 7.28 21.77
C ALA A 363 -19.43 7.80 22.81
N GLY A 364 -18.18 7.34 22.72
CA GLY A 364 -17.09 7.72 23.61
C GLY A 364 -15.76 7.84 22.87
N GLN A 365 -14.86 8.66 23.42
CA GLN A 365 -13.51 8.83 22.90
C GLN A 365 -12.53 8.97 24.05
N VAL A 366 -11.36 8.36 23.93
CA VAL A 366 -10.27 8.49 24.89
C VAL A 366 -8.92 8.43 24.19
N ALA A 367 -7.92 9.14 24.73
CA ALA A 367 -6.54 9.03 24.27
C ALA A 367 -5.73 8.16 25.23
N LEU A 368 -5.04 7.17 24.69
CA LEU A 368 -4.12 6.29 25.41
C LEU A 368 -2.68 6.63 25.03
N ASP A 369 -1.72 6.39 25.92
CA ASP A 369 -0.31 6.33 25.56
C ASP A 369 0.11 4.87 25.40
N ARG A 370 0.51 4.47 24.19
CA ARG A 370 0.88 3.07 23.91
C ARG A 370 2.04 2.57 24.79
N ARG A 371 2.88 3.49 25.29
CA ARG A 371 4.05 3.16 26.11
C ARG A 371 3.67 2.69 27.51
N ASP A 372 2.50 3.08 28.01
CA ASP A 372 1.99 2.60 29.29
C ASP A 372 1.76 1.07 29.29
N PHE A 373 1.55 0.50 28.10
CA PHE A 373 1.44 -0.94 27.86
C PHE A 373 2.76 -1.58 27.39
N GLY A 374 3.85 -0.82 27.39
CA GLY A 374 5.18 -1.24 26.90
C GLY A 374 5.22 -1.50 25.38
N MET A 375 4.34 -0.87 24.59
CA MET A 375 4.31 -1.06 23.14
C MET A 375 5.29 -0.12 22.44
N GLY A 376 6.12 -0.65 21.55
CA GLY A 376 7.07 0.07 20.71
C GLY A 376 8.17 0.78 21.50
N GLU A 377 8.80 0.09 22.45
CA GLU A 377 9.92 0.62 23.26
C GLU A 377 11.17 0.96 22.43
N THR A 378 11.29 0.38 21.24
CA THR A 378 12.36 0.66 20.27
C THR A 378 12.21 2.01 19.54
N TYR A 379 11.13 2.75 19.82
CA TYR A 379 10.79 4.04 19.21
C TYR A 379 11.08 5.19 20.19
N PRO A 380 12.19 5.93 20.02
CA PRO A 380 12.62 6.92 21.00
C PRO A 380 11.80 8.22 20.95
N ASP A 381 11.11 8.49 19.83
CA ASP A 381 10.30 9.68 19.59
C ASP A 381 9.09 9.38 18.67
N GLU A 382 8.28 10.39 18.38
CA GLU A 382 7.06 10.29 17.57
C GLU A 382 7.30 10.50 16.07
N SER A 383 8.55 10.56 15.60
CA SER A 383 8.85 10.85 14.19
C SER A 383 8.34 9.76 13.24
N SER A 384 8.40 8.50 13.68
CA SER A 384 7.87 7.36 12.91
C SER A 384 6.50 6.89 13.39
N VAL A 385 6.31 6.75 14.71
CA VAL A 385 5.07 6.21 15.30
C VAL A 385 4.70 7.04 16.53
N GLY A 386 3.55 7.70 16.49
CA GLY A 386 3.04 8.51 17.60
C GLY A 386 2.89 7.70 18.89
N PHE A 387 3.02 8.37 20.03
CA PHE A 387 2.81 7.75 21.34
C PHE A 387 1.33 7.69 21.69
N ALA A 388 0.60 8.77 21.38
CA ALA A 388 -0.83 8.84 21.59
C ALA A 388 -1.60 7.98 20.57
N VAL A 389 -2.55 7.21 21.09
CA VAL A 389 -3.53 6.45 20.31
C VAL A 389 -4.92 6.91 20.75
N THR A 390 -5.65 7.53 19.84
CA THR A 390 -7.06 7.87 20.08
C THR A 390 -7.90 6.63 19.86
N VAL A 391 -8.76 6.29 20.82
CA VAL A 391 -9.75 5.23 20.73
C VAL A 391 -11.12 5.86 20.62
N ASP A 392 -11.87 5.47 19.61
CA ASP A 392 -13.26 5.89 19.37
C ASP A 392 -14.16 4.67 19.48
N VAL A 393 -15.22 4.79 20.28
CA VAL A 393 -16.26 3.77 20.45
C VAL A 393 -17.59 4.37 20.09
N ALA A 394 -18.35 3.71 19.23
CA ALA A 394 -19.75 4.03 18.97
C ALA A 394 -20.55 2.74 18.89
N LEU A 395 -21.67 2.64 19.61
CA LEU A 395 -22.50 1.44 19.61
C LEU A 395 -23.99 1.74 19.77
N ILE A 396 -24.79 0.78 19.30
CA ILE A 396 -26.21 0.66 19.57
C ILE A 396 -26.40 -0.63 20.38
N ALA A 397 -27.11 -0.52 21.48
CA ALA A 397 -27.46 -1.66 22.32
C ALA A 397 -28.97 -1.76 22.52
N GLN A 398 -29.46 -2.98 22.68
CA GLN A 398 -30.85 -3.28 22.98
C GLN A 398 -30.97 -3.83 24.40
N ARG A 399 -31.97 -3.36 25.15
CA ARG A 399 -32.24 -3.85 26.50
C ARG A 399 -32.69 -5.31 26.43
N THR A 400 -32.05 -6.18 27.21
CA THR A 400 -32.44 -7.59 27.29
C THR A 400 -33.55 -7.76 28.34
N PRO A 401 -34.53 -8.66 28.11
CA PRO A 401 -35.68 -8.85 28.99
C PRO A 401 -35.37 -9.30 30.42
#